data_AF-A0A2L2NHJ7-F1
#
_entry.id   AF-A0A2L2NHJ7-F1
#
_cell.length_a   1.000
_cell.length_b   1.000
_cell.length_c   1.000
_cell.angle_alpha   90.00
_cell.angle_beta   90.00
_cell.angle_gamma   90.00
#
_symmetry.space_group_name_H-M   'P 1'
#
loop_
_entity.id
_entity.type
_entity.pdbx_description
1 polymer ?
#
loop_
_entity_poly.entity_id
_entity_poly.type
_entity_poly.pdbx_seq_one_letter_code
_entity_poly.pdbx_strand_id
1 'polypeptide(L)'
;MTKVEFTIPVHSVNNTIREEAETKAKEAYVMTLLKYGEISSGKASQLLGIPRLDVIDLMSKHEISLFDDSMTLEEFQQEVNQAKVKLQGNNL
;
A
#
# COMPACT_ATOMS: atom_id res chain seq x y z
N MET A 1 -14.96 11.83 1.56
CA MET A 1 -14.25 11.87 0.27
C MET A 1 -13.14 12.90 0.39
N THR A 2 -11.93 12.56 -0.04
CA THR A 2 -10.77 13.47 0.00
C THR A 2 -10.48 13.95 -1.42
N LYS A 3 -10.38 15.26 -1.62
CA LYS A 3 -10.05 15.87 -2.91
C LYS A 3 -8.60 16.36 -2.86
N VAL A 4 -7.81 15.98 -3.86
CA VAL A 4 -6.40 16.38 -4.01
C VAL A 4 -6.27 17.03 -5.38
N GLU A 5 -5.75 18.26 -5.43
CA GLU A 5 -5.56 19.03 -6.65
C GLU A 5 -4.18 19.68 -6.65
N PHE A 6 -3.55 19.72 -7.81
CA PHE A 6 -2.25 20.36 -8.01
C PHE A 6 -2.35 21.39 -9.13
N THR A 7 -1.70 22.54 -8.95
CA THR A 7 -1.49 23.52 -10.01
C THR A 7 -0.03 23.46 -10.43
N ILE A 8 0.22 23.14 -11.69
CA ILE A 8 1.56 23.04 -12.25
C ILE A 8 1.70 24.11 -13.33
N PRO A 9 2.68 25.03 -13.25
CA PRO A 9 2.86 26.10 -14.22
C PRO A 9 3.58 25.59 -15.48
N VAL A 10 2.92 24.70 -16.23
CA VAL A 10 3.41 24.15 -17.50
C VAL A 10 2.58 24.70 -18.68
N HIS A 11 3.21 24.81 -19.84
CA HIS A 11 2.53 25.15 -21.09
C HIS A 11 1.58 24.02 -21.54
N SER A 12 0.92 24.17 -22.70
CA SER A 12 -0.03 23.18 -23.21
C SER A 12 0.59 21.78 -23.27
N VAL A 13 0.04 20.87 -22.47
CA VAL A 13 0.46 19.46 -22.44
C VAL A 13 -0.43 18.66 -23.39
N ASN A 14 0.16 17.75 -24.16
CA ASN A 14 -0.58 16.79 -24.97
C ASN A 14 -1.56 15.98 -24.09
N ASN A 15 -2.79 15.75 -24.57
CA ASN A 15 -3.83 15.04 -23.80
C ASN A 15 -3.39 13.64 -23.32
N THR A 16 -2.74 12.85 -24.17
CA THR A 16 -2.26 11.51 -23.82
C THR A 16 -1.19 11.55 -22.74
N ILE A 17 -0.26 12.51 -22.85
CA ILE A 17 0.78 12.71 -21.83
C ILE A 17 0.17 13.19 -20.50
N ARG A 18 -0.87 14.04 -20.56
CA ARG A 18 -1.61 14.48 -19.38
C ARG A 18 -2.29 13.30 -18.68
N GLU A 19 -3.00 12.45 -19.41
CA GLU A 19 -3.67 11.27 -18.86
C GLU A 19 -2.69 10.27 -18.23
N GLU A 20 -1.53 10.06 -18.87
CA GLU A 20 -0.46 9.23 -18.31
C GLU A 20 0.10 9.83 -17.00
N ALA A 21 0.33 11.15 -16.98
CA ALA A 21 0.82 11.84 -15.80
C ALA A 21 -0.19 11.80 -14.64
N GLU A 22 -1.48 12.02 -14.93
CA GLU A 22 -2.57 11.92 -13.95
C GLU A 22 -2.70 10.49 -13.39
N THR A 23 -2.57 9.48 -14.23
CA THR A 23 -2.55 8.07 -13.81
C THR A 23 -1.39 7.78 -12.86
N LYS A 24 -0.18 8.22 -13.21
CA LYS A 24 1.02 8.06 -12.36
C LYS A 24 0.90 8.82 -11.04
N ALA A 25 0.35 10.03 -11.07
CA ALA A 25 0.12 10.82 -9.87
C ALA A 25 -0.86 10.12 -8.91
N LYS A 26 -1.95 9.57 -9.45
CA LYS A 26 -2.92 8.79 -8.67
C LYS A 26 -2.27 7.53 -8.08
N GLU A 27 -1.49 6.80 -8.85
CA GLU A 27 -0.75 5.63 -8.36
C GLU A 27 0.17 6.02 -7.21
N ALA A 28 1.05 7.01 -7.41
CA ALA A 28 1.99 7.45 -6.38
C ALA A 28 1.29 7.89 -5.09
N TYR A 29 0.17 8.61 -5.19
CA TYR A 29 -0.62 9.03 -4.02
C TYR A 29 -1.18 7.82 -3.26
N VAL A 30 -1.80 6.86 -3.95
CA VAL A 30 -2.36 5.64 -3.34
C VAL A 30 -1.25 4.79 -2.71
N MET A 31 -0.13 4.59 -3.40
CA MET A 31 0.99 3.80 -2.90
C MET A 31 1.64 4.45 -1.68
N THR A 32 1.70 5.79 -1.62
CA THR A 32 2.17 6.51 -0.42
C THR A 32 1.25 6.27 0.78
N LEU A 33 -0.07 6.35 0.60
CA LEU A 33 -1.01 6.05 1.68
C LEU A 33 -0.90 4.60 2.16
N LEU A 34 -0.69 3.66 1.23
CA LEU A 34 -0.46 2.26 1.57
C LEU A 34 0.83 2.08 2.38
N LYS A 35 1.92 2.76 1.99
CA LYS A 35 3.22 2.69 2.66
C LYS A 35 3.13 3.07 4.14
N TYR A 36 2.32 4.08 4.46
CA TYR A 36 2.13 4.57 5.83
C TYR A 36 0.96 3.90 6.56
N GLY A 37 0.34 2.86 5.98
CA GLY A 37 -0.74 2.10 6.63
C GLY A 37 -2.09 2.82 6.70
N GLU A 38 -2.24 3.98 6.07
CA GLU A 38 -3.50 4.74 6.01
C GLU A 38 -4.59 3.99 5.23
N ILE A 39 -4.18 3.13 4.28
CA ILE A 39 -5.06 2.22 3.55
C ILE A 39 -4.45 0.82 3.44
N SER A 40 -5.31 -0.19 3.31
CA SER A 40 -4.88 -1.57 3.06
C SER A 40 -4.59 -1.83 1.57
N SER A 41 -3.86 -2.90 1.26
CA SER A 41 -3.61 -3.34 -0.13
C SER A 41 -4.91 -3.67 -0.88
N GLY A 42 -5.92 -4.20 -0.19
CA GLY A 42 -7.26 -4.39 -0.75
C GLY A 42 -7.94 -3.07 -1.13
N LYS A 43 -7.76 -2.03 -0.32
CA LYS A 43 -8.29 -0.70 -0.63
C LYS A 43 -7.54 -0.04 -1.79
N ALA A 44 -6.21 -0.19 -1.84
CA ALA A 44 -5.39 0.28 -2.96
C ALA A 44 -5.83 -0.36 -4.29
N SER A 45 -6.10 -1.67 -4.30
CA SER A 45 -6.63 -2.39 -5.47
C SER A 45 -7.94 -1.77 -5.98
N GLN A 46 -8.90 -1.51 -5.08
CA GLN A 46 -10.15 -0.84 -5.43
C GLN A 46 -9.95 0.57 -6.00
N LEU A 47 -9.02 1.34 -5.44
CA LEU A 47 -8.78 2.72 -5.85
C LEU A 47 -8.08 2.83 -7.21
N LEU A 48 -7.15 1.90 -7.49
CA LEU A 48 -6.40 1.84 -8.74
C LEU A 48 -7.12 1.06 -9.84
N GLY A 49 -8.12 0.26 -9.49
CA GLY A 49 -8.88 -0.54 -10.46
C GLY A 49 -8.08 -1.73 -11.01
N ILE A 50 -7.10 -2.22 -10.25
CA ILE A 50 -6.22 -3.32 -10.63
C ILE A 50 -6.38 -4.50 -9.65
N PRO A 51 -6.10 -5.74 -10.09
CA PRO A 51 -6.03 -6.91 -9.22
C PRO A 51 -5.16 -6.69 -7.97
N ARG A 52 -5.53 -7.33 -6.86
CA ARG A 52 -4.75 -7.25 -5.60
C ARG A 52 -3.33 -7.79 -5.76
N LEU A 53 -3.12 -8.79 -6.61
CA LEU A 53 -1.77 -9.31 -6.91
C LEU A 53 -0.91 -8.25 -7.60
N ASP A 54 -1.47 -7.50 -8.55
CA ASP A 54 -0.77 -6.40 -9.23
C ASP A 54 -0.41 -5.26 -8.26
N VAL A 55 -1.22 -5.04 -7.21
CA VAL A 55 -0.84 -4.12 -6.12
C VAL A 55 0.37 -4.63 -5.34
N ILE A 56 0.46 -5.94 -5.08
CA ILE A 56 1.60 -6.54 -4.39
C ILE A 56 2.88 -6.35 -5.24
N ASP A 57 2.78 -6.52 -6.55
CA ASP A 57 3.89 -6.24 -7.47
C ASP A 57 4.28 -4.74 -7.47
N LEU A 58 3.30 -3.84 -7.40
CA LEU A 58 3.54 -2.40 -7.25
C LEU A 58 4.22 -2.05 -5.93
N MET A 59 3.86 -2.71 -4.82
CA MET A 59 4.50 -2.49 -3.53
C MET A 59 6.01 -2.71 -3.61
N SER A 60 6.45 -3.75 -4.33
CA SER A 60 7.89 -3.99 -4.57
C SER A 60 8.55 -2.84 -5.34
N LYS A 61 7.91 -2.30 -6.38
CA LYS A 61 8.43 -1.16 -7.17
C LYS A 61 8.53 0.13 -6.37
N HIS A 62 7.69 0.29 -5.35
CA HIS A 62 7.63 1.47 -4.48
C HIS A 62 8.38 1.28 -3.14
N GLU A 63 9.16 0.21 -3.02
CA GLU A 63 9.93 -0.13 -1.80
C GLU A 63 9.05 -0.18 -0.53
N ILE A 64 7.84 -0.74 -0.69
CA ILE A 64 6.90 -0.95 0.41
C ILE A 64 7.00 -2.42 0.81
N SER A 65 7.45 -2.68 2.05
CA SER A 65 7.46 -4.05 2.55
C SER A 65 6.05 -4.57 2.76
N LEU A 66 5.86 -5.85 2.45
CA LEU A 66 4.66 -6.60 2.79
C LEU A 66 4.63 -6.98 4.28
N PHE A 67 5.81 -6.96 4.90
CA PHE A 67 6.02 -7.35 6.28
C PHE A 67 6.45 -6.13 7.10
N ASP A 68 6.23 -6.22 8.39
CA ASP A 68 6.82 -5.24 9.30
C ASP A 68 8.32 -5.52 9.41
N ASP A 69 9.11 -4.84 8.58
CA ASP A 69 10.57 -4.94 8.58
C ASP A 69 11.21 -4.24 9.80
N SER A 70 10.42 -3.54 10.61
CA SER A 70 10.87 -2.95 11.87
C SER A 70 10.81 -3.92 13.04
N MET A 71 10.10 -5.03 12.89
CA MET A 71 9.96 -6.05 13.92
C MET A 71 11.27 -6.81 14.12
N THR A 72 11.73 -6.84 15.36
CA THR A 72 12.89 -7.64 15.75
C THR A 72 12.55 -9.13 15.78
N LEU A 73 13.56 -9.99 15.63
CA LEU A 73 13.38 -11.44 15.76
C LEU A 73 12.79 -11.84 17.13
N GLU A 74 13.09 -11.06 18.17
CA GLU A 74 12.62 -11.31 19.53
C GLU A 74 11.14 -10.99 19.69
N GLU A 75 10.67 -9.87 19.13
CA GLU A 75 9.24 -9.52 19.05
C GLU A 75 8.47 -10.56 18.23
N PHE A 76 9.01 -10.98 17.09
CA PHE A 76 8.40 -12.05 16.29
C PHE A 76 8.28 -13.36 17.08
N GLN A 77 9.32 -13.74 17.82
CA GLN A 77 9.31 -14.94 18.65
C GLN A 77 8.25 -14.85 19.76
N GLN A 78 8.03 -13.65 20.34
CA GLN A 78 6.96 -13.42 21.30
C GLN A 78 5.58 -13.58 20.68
N GLU A 79 5.32 -13.01 19.49
CA GLU A 79 4.03 -13.18 18.79
C GLU A 79 3.72 -14.65 18.50
N VAL A 80 4.72 -15.39 17.99
CA VAL A 80 4.58 -16.84 17.72
C VAL A 80 4.24 -17.60 19.00
N ASN A 81 4.88 -17.27 20.12
CA ASN A 81 4.61 -17.92 21.40
C ASN A 81 3.20 -17.57 21.93
N GLN A 82 2.76 -16.33 21.81
CA GLN A 82 1.40 -15.93 22.18
C GLN A 82 0.34 -16.65 21.33
N ALA A 83 0.57 -16.77 20.02
CA ALA A 83 -0.31 -17.51 19.13
C ALA A 83 -0.38 -19.00 19.50
N LYS A 84 0.75 -19.64 19.83
CA LYS A 84 0.79 -21.04 20.31
C LYS A 84 -0.01 -21.21 21.61
N VAL A 85 0.14 -20.30 22.56
CA VAL A 85 -0.63 -20.34 23.83
C VAL A 85 -2.13 -20.20 23.55
N LYS A 86 -2.56 -19.28 22.69
CA LYS A 86 -3.98 -19.14 22.30
C LYS A 86 -4.54 -20.41 21.63
N LEU A 87 -3.76 -21.08 20.79
CA LEU A 87 -4.16 -22.32 20.14
C LEU A 87 -4.27 -23.48 21.14
N GLN A 88 -3.39 -23.55 22.15
CA GLN A 88 -3.42 -24.57 23.19
C GLN A 88 -4.51 -24.31 24.24
N GLY A 89 -4.82 -23.05 24.52
CA GLY A 89 -5.86 -22.64 25.48
C GLY A 89 -7.29 -22.83 24.98
N ASN A 90 -7.52 -23.01 23.67
CA ASN A 90 -8.83 -23.29 23.09
C ASN A 90 -9.21 -24.80 23.09
N ASN A 91 -8.43 -25.66 23.76
CA ASN A 91 -8.68 -27.10 23.89
C ASN A 91 -9.26 -27.51 25.27
N LEU A 92 -9.95 -26.60 25.97
CA LEU A 92 -10.70 -26.86 27.21
C LEU A 92 -12.14 -26.34 27.04
#